data_AF-A0A098LH64-F1
#
_entry.id   AF-A0A098LH64-F1
#
_cell.length_a   1.000
_cell.length_b   1.000
_cell.length_c   1.000
_cell.angle_alpha   90.00
_cell.angle_beta   90.00
_cell.angle_gamma   90.00
#
_symmetry.space_group_name_H-M   'P 1'
#
loop_
_entity.id
_entity.type
_entity.pdbx_description
1 polymer ?
#
loop_
_entity_poly.entity_id
_entity_poly.type
_entity_poly.pdbx_seq_one_letter_code
_entity_poly.pdbx_strand_id
1 'polypeptide(L)'
;MQTLCDLLETTPESVIQSFINDLSQENASSGSDERHMAAEYFMRCGYGMHLFEYNQIDGMFSGLDDVRKAFYNYGNSRMEEYQSYRKAYLKEWSKYWKEEKKKKGL
;
A
#
# COMPACT_ATOMS: atom_id res chain seq x y z
N MET A 1 -7.01 -8.71 -20.85
CA MET A 1 -6.96 -9.07 -19.41
C MET A 1 -7.07 -10.58 -19.25
N GLN A 2 -8.18 -11.20 -19.72
CA GLN A 2 -8.38 -12.66 -19.70
C GLN A 2 -7.20 -13.43 -20.33
N THR A 3 -6.83 -13.14 -21.57
CA THR A 3 -5.76 -13.87 -22.30
C THR A 3 -4.39 -13.84 -21.60
N LEU A 4 -4.06 -12.75 -20.89
CA LEU A 4 -2.80 -12.67 -20.15
C LEU A 4 -2.88 -13.45 -18.83
N CYS A 5 -4.01 -13.37 -18.13
CA CYS A 5 -4.22 -14.11 -16.88
C CYS A 5 -4.29 -15.62 -17.13
N ASP A 6 -4.97 -16.04 -18.21
CA ASP A 6 -5.07 -17.44 -18.63
C ASP A 6 -3.68 -18.01 -18.96
N LEU A 7 -2.82 -17.24 -19.65
CA LEU A 7 -1.44 -17.64 -19.97
C LEU A 7 -0.57 -17.82 -18.72
N LEU A 8 -0.78 -16.99 -17.71
CA LEU A 8 0.00 -16.97 -16.47
C LEU A 8 -0.63 -17.83 -15.36
N GLU A 9 -1.70 -18.56 -15.68
CA GLU A 9 -2.45 -19.40 -14.73
C GLU A 9 -2.86 -18.63 -13.45
N THR A 10 -3.29 -17.39 -13.63
CA THR A 10 -3.70 -16.49 -12.53
C THR A 10 -5.06 -15.85 -12.81
N THR A 11 -5.57 -15.07 -11.85
CA THR A 11 -6.81 -14.30 -12.01
C THR A 11 -6.53 -12.80 -11.84
N PRO A 12 -7.32 -11.92 -12.47
CA PRO A 12 -7.22 -10.47 -12.24
C PRO A 12 -7.29 -10.11 -10.74
N GLU A 13 -8.16 -10.78 -9.98
CA GLU A 13 -8.31 -10.57 -8.54
C GLU A 13 -7.03 -10.92 -7.79
N SER A 14 -6.36 -12.02 -8.14
CA SER A 14 -5.10 -12.43 -7.53
C SER A 14 -3.99 -11.42 -7.80
N VAL A 15 -3.88 -10.94 -9.05
CA VAL A 15 -2.89 -9.92 -9.44
C VAL A 15 -3.13 -8.62 -8.67
N ILE A 16 -4.38 -8.14 -8.62
CA ILE A 16 -4.74 -6.93 -7.88
C ILE A 16 -4.47 -7.12 -6.39
N GLN A 17 -4.84 -8.26 -5.81
CA GLN A 17 -4.63 -8.52 -4.39
C GLN A 17 -3.14 -8.54 -4.03
N SER A 18 -2.30 -9.16 -4.85
CA SER A 18 -0.84 -9.16 -4.66
C SER A 18 -0.28 -7.74 -4.73
N PHE A 19 -0.68 -6.95 -5.73
CA PHE A 19 -0.28 -5.55 -5.84
C PHE A 19 -0.71 -4.71 -4.62
N ILE A 20 -1.94 -4.90 -4.12
CA ILE A 20 -2.42 -4.21 -2.92
C ILE A 20 -1.69 -4.68 -1.67
N ASN A 21 -1.38 -5.97 -1.54
CA ASN A 21 -0.55 -6.49 -0.46
C ASN A 21 0.83 -5.84 -0.46
N ASP A 22 1.45 -5.69 -1.62
CA ASP A 22 2.74 -5.04 -1.75
C ASP A 22 2.67 -3.56 -1.39
N LEU A 23 1.71 -2.81 -1.97
CA LEU A 23 1.51 -1.39 -1.67
C LEU A 23 1.22 -1.10 -0.20
N SER A 24 0.40 -1.94 0.42
CA SER A 24 -0.02 -1.75 1.80
C SER A 24 1.02 -2.25 2.80
N GLN A 25 2.13 -2.83 2.34
CA GLN A 25 3.11 -3.52 3.18
C GLN A 25 2.41 -4.61 4.01
N GLU A 26 1.67 -5.51 3.35
CA GLU A 26 1.03 -6.65 4.01
C GLU A 26 2.06 -7.72 4.41
N ASN A 27 1.76 -8.55 5.40
CA ASN A 27 2.62 -9.69 5.74
C ASN A 27 2.71 -10.70 4.57
N ALA A 28 1.63 -10.82 3.80
CA ALA A 28 1.57 -11.59 2.56
C ALA A 28 2.08 -10.81 1.34
N SER A 29 2.98 -9.84 1.54
CA SER A 29 3.67 -9.14 0.44
C SER A 29 4.77 -10.03 -0.15
N SER A 30 5.14 -9.73 -1.39
CA SER A 30 6.01 -10.52 -2.25
C SER A 30 7.50 -10.32 -1.93
N GLY A 31 7.89 -9.17 -1.37
CA GLY A 31 9.29 -8.88 -1.05
C GLY A 31 9.61 -7.39 -0.99
N SER A 32 10.86 -7.04 -0.69
CA SER A 32 11.26 -5.64 -0.56
C SER A 32 11.20 -4.88 -1.89
N ASP A 33 11.68 -5.52 -2.95
CA ASP A 33 11.78 -4.91 -4.27
C ASP A 33 10.39 -4.77 -4.89
N GLU A 34 9.53 -5.77 -4.71
CA GLU A 34 8.15 -5.77 -5.21
C GLU A 34 7.32 -4.66 -4.55
N ARG A 35 7.47 -4.45 -3.23
CA ARG A 35 6.83 -3.34 -2.52
C ARG A 35 7.30 -1.98 -3.03
N HIS A 36 8.61 -1.84 -3.27
CA HIS A 36 9.17 -0.61 -3.82
C HIS A 36 8.64 -0.33 -5.23
N MET A 37 8.72 -1.31 -6.14
CA MET A 37 8.23 -1.19 -7.51
C MET A 37 6.72 -0.94 -7.57
N ALA A 38 5.94 -1.58 -6.69
CA ALA A 38 4.50 -1.35 -6.61
C ALA A 38 4.20 0.11 -6.24
N ALA A 39 4.89 0.66 -5.24
CA ALA A 39 4.76 2.07 -4.85
C ALA A 39 5.20 3.01 -5.99
N GLU A 40 6.34 2.76 -6.62
CA GLU A 40 6.80 3.57 -7.75
C GLU A 40 5.81 3.58 -8.92
N TYR A 41 5.27 2.41 -9.27
CA TYR A 41 4.24 2.29 -10.30
C TYR A 41 2.97 3.07 -9.92
N PHE A 42 2.49 2.91 -8.68
CA PHE A 42 1.33 3.64 -8.17
C PHE A 42 1.53 5.15 -8.25
N MET A 43 2.71 5.63 -7.85
CA MET A 43 3.08 7.04 -7.92
C MET A 43 3.12 7.55 -9.36
N ARG A 44 3.71 6.78 -10.29
CA ARG A 44 3.75 7.14 -11.72
C ARG A 44 2.38 7.22 -12.37
N CYS A 45 1.44 6.38 -11.96
CA CYS A 45 0.05 6.41 -12.43
C CYS A 45 -0.74 7.64 -11.91
N GLY A 46 -0.20 8.39 -10.95
CA GLY A 46 -0.85 9.60 -10.43
C GLY A 46 -2.05 9.32 -9.53
N TYR A 47 -2.16 8.12 -8.97
CA TYR A 47 -3.27 7.78 -8.07
C TYR A 47 -3.23 8.67 -6.82
N GLY A 48 -4.38 9.24 -6.47
CA GLY A 48 -4.51 10.17 -5.34
C GLY A 48 -4.00 11.59 -5.56
N MET A 49 -3.30 11.87 -6.67
CA MET A 49 -2.75 13.20 -6.94
C MET A 49 -3.80 14.28 -7.24
N HIS A 50 -5.05 13.89 -7.46
CA HIS A 50 -6.18 14.82 -7.53
C HIS A 50 -6.52 15.43 -6.16
N LEU A 51 -6.16 14.76 -5.06
CA LEU A 51 -6.39 15.23 -3.69
C LEU A 51 -5.12 15.72 -3.03
N PHE A 52 -4.00 15.03 -3.24
CA PHE A 52 -2.75 15.24 -2.53
C PHE A 52 -1.60 15.57 -3.49
N GLU A 53 -0.59 16.28 -2.99
CA GLU A 53 0.66 16.47 -3.70
C GLU A 53 1.49 15.18 -3.70
N TYR A 54 2.41 15.06 -4.67
CA TYR A 54 3.29 13.89 -4.82
C TYR A 54 3.98 13.50 -3.50
N ASN A 55 4.60 14.48 -2.82
CA ASN A 55 5.34 14.26 -1.58
C ASN A 55 4.46 13.78 -0.41
N GLN A 56 3.16 14.08 -0.43
CA GLN A 56 2.24 13.61 0.60
C GLN A 56 1.91 12.13 0.41
N ILE A 57 1.67 11.70 -0.83
CA ILE A 57 1.45 10.27 -1.13
C ILE A 57 2.75 9.47 -0.95
N ASP A 58 3.90 10.02 -1.35
CA ASP A 58 5.21 9.42 -1.09
C ASP A 58 5.47 9.26 0.42
N GLY A 59 5.10 10.29 1.21
CA GLY A 59 5.15 10.24 2.66
C GLY A 59 4.25 9.17 3.29
N MET A 60 3.09 8.88 2.68
CA MET A 60 2.22 7.77 3.10
C MET A 60 2.93 6.42 2.98
N PHE A 61 3.56 6.15 1.83
CA PHE A 61 4.26 4.89 1.62
C PHE A 61 5.53 4.77 2.44
N SER A 62 6.28 5.88 2.58
CA SER A 62 7.45 5.95 3.47
C SER A 62 7.07 5.64 4.92
N GLY A 63 5.97 6.21 5.42
CA GLY A 63 5.50 5.93 6.78
C GLY A 63 5.04 4.48 6.99
N LEU A 64 4.46 3.82 5.98
CA LEU A 64 4.17 2.39 6.05
C LEU A 64 5.46 1.55 6.12
N ASP A 65 6.49 1.92 5.37
CA ASP A 65 7.79 1.23 5.43
C ASP A 65 8.48 1.44 6.78
N ASP A 66 8.37 2.63 7.38
CA ASP A 66 8.86 2.90 8.74
C ASP A 66 8.15 2.04 9.78
N VAL A 67 6.82 1.91 9.68
CA VAL A 67 6.05 0.97 10.52
C VAL A 67 6.59 -0.44 10.37
N ARG A 68 6.87 -0.92 9.14
CA ARG A 68 7.44 -2.27 8.95
C ARG A 68 8.85 -2.38 9.54
N LYS A 69 9.72 -1.41 9.31
CA LYS A 69 11.11 -1.38 9.81
C LYS A 69 11.16 -1.44 11.34
N ALA A 70 10.22 -0.78 12.02
CA ALA A 70 10.11 -0.83 13.48
C ALA A 70 9.91 -2.25 14.03
N PHE A 71 9.36 -3.17 13.22
CA PHE A 71 9.08 -4.56 13.62
C PHE A 71 10.06 -5.58 13.03
N TYR A 72 11.01 -5.17 12.17
CA TYR A 72 11.88 -6.07 11.40
C TYR A 72 12.67 -7.07 12.29
N ASN A 73 13.24 -6.59 13.38
CA ASN A 73 14.08 -7.43 14.27
C ASN A 73 13.27 -8.38 15.16
N TYR A 74 11.94 -8.24 15.22
CA TYR A 74 11.09 -9.10 16.05
C TYR A 74 10.56 -10.31 15.28
N GLY A 75 10.77 -10.36 13.96
CA GLY A 75 10.22 -11.42 13.10
C GLY A 75 8.73 -11.65 13.36
N ASN A 76 8.32 -12.91 13.47
CA ASN A 76 6.92 -13.28 13.68
C ASN A 76 6.42 -13.05 15.12
N SER A 77 7.30 -12.79 16.10
CA SER A 77 6.91 -12.70 17.52
C SER A 77 5.98 -11.52 17.84
N ARG A 78 6.00 -10.46 17.02
CA ARG A 78 5.16 -9.25 17.17
C ARG A 78 4.31 -8.98 15.94
N MET A 79 3.97 -10.02 15.18
CA MET A 79 3.22 -9.90 13.92
C MET A 79 1.85 -9.24 14.13
N GLU A 80 1.11 -9.64 15.17
CA GLU A 80 -0.22 -9.06 15.47
C GLU A 80 -0.14 -7.57 15.80
N GLU A 81 0.91 -7.17 16.51
CA GLU A 81 1.13 -5.77 16.86
C GLU A 81 1.48 -4.95 15.61
N TYR A 82 2.41 -5.43 14.78
CA TYR A 82 2.71 -4.82 13.48
C TYR A 82 1.45 -4.63 12.64
N GLN A 83 0.63 -5.68 12.51
CA GLN A 83 -0.65 -5.64 11.80
C GLN A 83 -1.58 -4.56 12.36
N SER A 84 -1.61 -4.41 13.69
CA SER A 84 -2.42 -3.40 14.37
C SER A 84 -1.91 -1.98 14.09
N TYR A 85 -0.61 -1.72 14.17
CA TYR A 85 -0.02 -0.41 13.86
C TYR A 85 -0.21 -0.04 12.40
N ARG A 86 0.01 -0.98 11.48
CA ARG A 86 -0.19 -0.73 10.05
C ARG A 86 -1.64 -0.40 9.72
N LYS A 87 -2.59 -1.15 10.27
CA LYS A 87 -4.04 -0.87 10.11
C LYS A 87 -4.42 0.49 10.70
N ALA A 88 -3.87 0.85 11.86
CA ALA A 88 -4.11 2.16 12.47
C ALA A 88 -3.58 3.29 11.57
N TYR A 89 -2.36 3.14 11.04
CA TYR A 89 -1.77 4.10 10.10
C TYR A 89 -2.63 4.31 8.85
N LEU A 90 -3.06 3.22 8.21
CA LEU A 90 -3.96 3.29 7.04
C LEU A 90 -5.32 3.89 7.38
N LYS A 91 -5.83 3.66 8.59
CA LYS A 91 -7.10 4.25 9.05
C LYS A 91 -7.00 5.76 9.20
N GLU A 92 -5.90 6.28 9.74
CA GLU A 92 -5.67 7.72 9.82
C GLU A 92 -5.53 8.34 8.43
N TRP A 93 -4.83 7.70 7.50
CA TRP A 93 -4.80 8.14 6.11
C TRP A 93 -6.16 8.10 5.43
N SER A 94 -6.97 7.07 5.68
CA SER A 94 -8.35 7.00 5.18
C SER A 94 -9.21 8.16 5.69
N LYS A 95 -9.03 8.56 6.96
CA LYS A 95 -9.70 9.73 7.53
C LYS A 95 -9.21 11.02 6.85
N TYR A 96 -7.91 11.21 6.73
CA TYR A 96 -7.33 12.39 6.09
C TYR A 96 -7.79 12.53 4.63
N TRP A 97 -7.83 11.42 3.90
CA TRP A 97 -8.38 11.36 2.53
C TRP A 97 -9.82 11.85 2.45
N LYS A 98 -10.70 11.36 3.33
CA LYS A 98 -12.11 11.79 3.36
C LYS A 98 -12.25 13.28 3.67
N GLU A 99 -11.39 13.81 4.54
CA GLU A 99 -11.37 15.24 4.85
C GLU A 99 -10.92 16.08 3.64
N GLU A 100 -9.88 15.66 2.92
CA GLU A 100 -9.44 16.34 1.69
C GLU A 100 -10.47 16.28 0.57
N LYS A 101 -11.14 15.13 0.39
CA LYS A 101 -12.29 15.02 -0.54
C LYS A 101 -13.36 16.06 -0.21
N LYS A 102 -13.74 16.18 1.06
CA LYS A 102 -14.74 17.15 1.51
C LYS A 102 -14.30 18.59 1.23
N LYS A 103 -13.03 18.94 1.48
CA LYS A 103 -12.48 20.28 1.22
C LYS A 103 -12.51 20.64 -0.27
N LYS A 104 -12.28 19.66 -1.15
CA LYS A 104 -12.30 19.85 -2.61
C LYS A 104 -13.68 19.66 -3.26
N GLY A 105 -14.72 19.31 -2.48
CA GLY A 105 -16.08 19.10 -2.99
C GLY A 105 -16.27 17.81 -3.80
N LEU A 106 -15.49 16.76 -3.49
CA LEU A 106 -15.47 15.45 -4.17
C LEU A 106 -16.06 14.30 -3.34
#